data_AF-A0A3D1A438-F1
#
_entry.id   AF-A0A3D1A438-F1
#
_cell.length_a   1.000
_cell.length_b   1.000
_cell.length_c   1.000
_cell.angle_alpha   90.00
_cell.angle_beta   90.00
_cell.angle_gamma   90.00
#
_symmetry.space_group_name_H-M   'P 1'
#
loop_
_entity.id
_entity.type
_entity.pdbx_description
1 polymer ?
#
loop_
_entity_poly.entity_id
_entity_poly.type
_entity_poly.pdbx_seq_one_letter_code
_entity_poly.pdbx_strand_id
1 'polypeptide(L)'
;MNERPGGCGDSCCGKPPQGGDSIACPLCGKTGEVVRGSTVRKLLKPGLAAPADRYLICAAPDCAAVYFHPKGALFRQDEVIVPVHFKTAAVPVYACYCAGITKTQVVAAVNKTGATRWASIVKEITGRVPKCNCEEKNPLGQCCSGNAYAAAIAESSAKPVPVKKSKDPLHGLTLEAVLTYLLELHGWEGLWNRLPLRCFQYDPSIKSSLIFLRKNPWAREKLENWYICEVPKPKK
;
A
#
# COMPACT_ATOMS: atom_id res chain seq x y z
N MET A 1 33.68 18.12 1.14
CA MET A 1 32.40 18.72 1.54
C MET A 1 31.36 18.36 0.49
N ASN A 2 30.26 17.76 0.93
CA ASN A 2 28.97 17.50 0.27
C ASN A 2 28.94 16.66 -1.01
N GLU A 3 27.99 15.77 -1.27
CA GLU A 3 27.04 14.93 -0.52
C GLU A 3 26.39 14.07 -1.63
N ARG A 4 26.27 12.74 -1.45
CA ARG A 4 25.64 11.84 -2.44
C ARG A 4 24.12 11.81 -2.23
N PRO A 5 23.27 11.79 -3.27
CA PRO A 5 21.87 11.45 -3.09
C PRO A 5 21.72 9.92 -2.97
N GLY A 6 21.27 9.49 -1.79
CA GLY A 6 21.04 8.11 -1.41
C GLY A 6 19.87 7.45 -2.15
N GLY A 7 20.08 6.17 -2.47
CA GLY A 7 19.07 5.28 -3.05
C GLY A 7 17.95 4.95 -2.07
N CYS A 8 16.78 4.66 -2.64
CA CYS A 8 15.60 4.21 -1.91
C CYS A 8 15.81 2.76 -1.48
N GLY A 9 16.23 2.55 -0.24
CA GLY A 9 16.39 1.24 0.38
C GLY A 9 15.08 0.72 0.98
N ASP A 10 14.98 -0.60 1.02
CA ASP A 10 13.90 -1.41 1.61
C ASP A 10 13.67 -1.11 3.10
N SER A 11 12.95 -0.04 3.40
CA SER A 11 12.39 0.22 4.72
C SER A 11 11.06 0.98 4.58
N CYS A 12 10.08 0.32 3.99
CA CYS A 12 8.70 0.85 3.91
C CYS A 12 7.86 0.55 5.17
N CYS A 13 8.45 -0.08 6.19
CA CYS A 13 7.85 -0.22 7.51
C CYS A 13 8.65 0.61 8.51
N GLY A 14 8.50 1.93 8.45
CA GLY A 14 8.85 2.76 9.59
C GLY A 14 8.08 2.23 10.80
N LYS A 15 8.78 1.61 11.76
CA LYS A 15 8.17 1.30 13.06
C LYS A 15 7.53 2.60 13.56
N PRO A 16 6.27 2.58 14.02
CA PRO A 16 5.68 3.76 14.64
C PRO A 16 6.66 4.25 15.71
N PRO A 17 6.88 5.58 15.81
CA PRO A 17 7.78 6.12 16.82
C PRO A 17 7.36 5.58 18.18
N GLN A 18 8.24 4.77 18.77
CA GLN A 18 8.04 4.26 20.12
C GLN A 18 8.48 5.36 21.07
N GLY A 19 7.52 5.90 21.83
CA GLY A 19 7.74 7.00 22.76
C GLY A 19 6.89 8.22 22.43
N GLY A 20 5.64 8.22 22.88
CA GLY A 20 4.78 9.40 22.89
C GLY A 20 3.58 9.05 23.76
N ASP A 21 3.35 9.82 24.81
CA ASP A 21 2.21 9.65 25.70
C ASP A 21 0.94 9.42 24.89
N SER A 22 0.18 8.38 25.26
CA SER A 22 -1.09 8.07 24.61
C SER A 22 -2.06 9.22 24.84
N ILE A 23 -2.12 10.16 23.90
CA ILE A 23 -3.01 11.32 24.03
C ILE A 23 -4.45 10.84 23.81
N ALA A 24 -5.25 11.02 24.86
CA ALA A 24 -6.68 10.71 24.86
C ALA A 24 -7.48 11.76 24.08
N CYS A 25 -8.53 11.28 23.41
CA CYS A 25 -9.53 12.14 22.79
C CYS A 25 -10.24 12.98 23.85
N PRO A 26 -10.34 14.31 23.69
CA PRO A 26 -10.93 15.19 24.70
C PRO A 26 -12.44 15.00 24.88
N LEU A 27 -13.12 14.32 23.95
CA LEU A 27 -14.56 14.07 24.04
C LEU A 27 -14.92 12.71 24.65
N CYS A 28 -14.11 11.68 24.45
CA CYS A 28 -14.47 10.31 24.86
C CYS A 28 -13.39 9.57 25.65
N GLY A 29 -12.23 10.18 25.89
CA GLY A 29 -11.13 9.59 26.65
C GLY A 29 -10.35 8.48 25.94
N LYS A 30 -10.82 7.97 24.78
CA LYS A 30 -10.09 6.92 24.05
C LYS A 30 -8.82 7.47 23.40
N THR A 31 -7.76 6.67 23.39
CA THR A 31 -6.51 6.97 22.69
C THR A 31 -6.76 7.19 21.20
N GLY A 32 -6.17 8.24 20.64
CA GLY A 32 -6.22 8.49 19.20
C GLY A 32 -5.02 7.90 18.45
N GLU A 33 -5.18 7.70 17.14
CA GLU A 33 -4.10 7.28 16.25
C GLU A 33 -3.49 8.48 15.53
N VAL A 34 -2.17 8.49 15.30
CA VAL A 34 -1.49 9.64 14.69
C VAL A 34 -1.81 9.74 13.19
N VAL A 35 -2.20 10.94 12.75
CA VAL A 35 -2.46 11.29 11.34
C VAL A 35 -1.65 12.52 10.96
N ARG A 36 -1.14 12.58 9.72
CA ARG A 36 -0.41 13.74 9.20
C ARG A 36 -1.34 14.96 9.09
N GLY A 37 -0.83 16.13 9.44
CA GLY A 37 -1.56 17.40 9.30
C GLY A 37 -1.91 17.72 7.85
N SER A 38 -1.12 17.24 6.88
CA SER A 38 -1.45 17.35 5.45
C SER A 38 -2.76 16.64 5.10
N THR A 39 -2.99 15.45 5.64
CA THR A 39 -4.24 14.69 5.48
C THR A 39 -5.41 15.45 6.09
N VAL A 40 -5.25 15.92 7.34
CA VAL A 40 -6.29 16.69 8.05
C VAL A 40 -6.69 17.92 7.24
N ARG A 41 -5.73 18.74 6.79
CA ARG A 41 -5.99 19.95 5.99
C ARG A 41 -6.77 19.67 4.71
N LYS A 42 -6.55 18.53 4.06
CA LYS A 42 -7.25 18.15 2.82
C LYS A 42 -8.69 17.68 3.06
N LEU A 43 -9.01 17.29 4.30
CA LEU A 43 -10.30 16.69 4.64
C LEU A 43 -11.18 17.61 5.50
N LEU A 44 -10.71 18.78 5.92
CA LEU A 44 -11.55 19.76 6.62
C LEU A 44 -12.40 20.58 5.63
N LYS A 45 -13.58 20.99 6.09
CA LYS A 45 -14.44 21.94 5.35
C LYS A 45 -13.73 23.29 5.17
N PRO A 46 -14.05 24.04 4.10
CA PRO A 46 -13.49 25.37 3.87
C PRO A 46 -13.68 26.29 5.09
N GLY A 47 -12.68 27.12 5.38
CA GLY A 47 -12.69 28.06 6.51
C GLY A 47 -12.07 27.51 7.81
N LEU A 48 -11.81 26.21 7.89
CA LEU A 48 -11.11 25.60 9.03
C LEU A 48 -9.61 25.48 8.78
N ALA A 49 -8.81 25.72 9.82
CA ALA A 49 -7.36 25.68 9.76
C ALA A 49 -6.77 24.59 10.66
N ALA A 50 -5.89 23.75 10.10
CA ALA A 50 -5.13 22.75 10.82
C ALA A 50 -3.62 23.02 10.67
N PRO A 51 -3.05 23.95 11.46
CA PRO A 51 -1.68 24.42 11.30
C PRO A 51 -0.61 23.44 11.79
N ALA A 52 -0.96 22.46 12.63
CA ALA A 52 0.01 21.51 13.15
C ALA A 52 0.43 20.48 12.08
N ASP A 53 1.61 19.90 12.23
CA ASP A 53 2.13 18.86 11.34
C ASP A 53 1.52 17.49 11.60
N ARG A 54 0.94 17.27 12.78
CA ARG A 54 0.33 16.01 13.19
C ARG A 54 -0.92 16.28 14.02
N TYR A 55 -1.85 15.36 13.92
CA TYR A 55 -3.07 15.30 14.72
C TYR A 55 -3.29 13.86 15.16
N LEU A 56 -4.27 13.63 16.03
CA LEU A 56 -4.77 12.32 16.36
C LEU A 56 -6.18 12.16 15.80
N ILE A 57 -6.52 10.95 15.35
CA ILE A 57 -7.87 10.60 14.91
C ILE A 57 -8.55 9.70 15.96
N CYS A 58 -9.80 10.00 16.28
CA CYS A 58 -10.59 9.23 17.24
C CYS A 58 -11.41 8.15 16.52
N ALA A 59 -11.08 6.87 16.74
CA ALA A 59 -11.77 5.73 16.14
C ALA A 59 -13.06 5.30 16.88
N ALA A 60 -13.43 5.97 17.98
CA ALA A 60 -14.63 5.63 18.73
C ALA A 60 -15.90 5.85 17.88
N PRO A 61 -16.79 4.83 17.68
CA PRO A 61 -17.89 4.91 16.73
C PRO A 61 -18.88 6.06 16.98
N ASP A 62 -19.29 6.24 18.24
CA ASP A 62 -20.30 7.23 18.63
C ASP A 62 -19.70 8.56 19.08
N CYS A 63 -18.38 8.71 19.02
CA CYS A 63 -17.74 9.98 19.37
C CYS A 63 -17.81 10.96 18.20
N ALA A 64 -18.28 12.18 18.48
CA ALA A 64 -18.35 13.26 17.50
C ALA A 64 -16.96 13.73 17.03
N ALA A 65 -15.90 13.53 17.84
CA ALA A 65 -14.53 13.90 17.47
C ALA A 65 -14.05 13.05 16.29
N VAL A 66 -13.50 13.70 15.26
CA VAL A 66 -12.72 13.05 14.22
C VAL A 66 -11.24 13.29 14.50
N TYR A 67 -10.77 14.52 14.33
CA TYR A 67 -9.37 14.88 14.54
C TYR A 67 -9.21 15.74 15.80
N PHE A 68 -8.11 15.57 16.52
CA PHE A 68 -7.79 16.42 17.66
C PHE A 68 -6.28 16.59 17.82
N HIS A 69 -5.87 17.62 18.55
CA HIS A 69 -4.48 17.92 18.86
C HIS A 69 -4.33 18.16 20.37
N PRO A 70 -3.22 17.74 21.01
CA PRO A 70 -3.00 17.93 22.44
C PRO A 70 -3.07 19.40 22.90
N LYS A 71 -2.71 20.33 22.00
CA LYS A 71 -2.78 21.78 22.26
C LYS A 71 -4.17 22.40 22.05
N GLY A 72 -5.23 21.58 21.97
CA GLY A 72 -6.62 22.05 22.03
C GLY A 72 -7.41 22.06 20.73
N ALA A 73 -6.80 21.84 19.56
CA ALA A 73 -7.57 21.75 18.31
C ALA A 73 -8.46 20.49 18.32
N LEU A 74 -9.69 20.61 17.86
CA LEU A 74 -10.68 19.54 17.77
C LEU A 74 -11.56 19.78 16.55
N PHE A 75 -11.73 18.75 15.72
CA PHE A 75 -12.57 18.78 14.53
C PHE A 75 -13.56 17.62 14.59
N ARG A 76 -14.84 17.91 14.39
CA ARG A 76 -15.96 16.98 14.48
C ARG A 76 -16.36 16.40 13.12
N GLN A 77 -17.27 15.43 13.13
CA GLN A 77 -17.73 14.75 11.91
C GLN A 77 -18.36 15.71 10.90
N ASP A 78 -19.10 16.70 11.37
CA ASP A 78 -19.71 17.75 10.57
C ASP A 78 -18.72 18.81 10.07
N GLU A 79 -17.46 18.76 10.48
CA GLU A 79 -16.38 19.66 10.03
C GLU A 79 -15.44 19.00 9.00
N VAL A 80 -15.65 17.71 8.73
CA VAL A 80 -14.88 16.92 7.77
C VAL A 80 -15.70 16.72 6.49
N ILE A 81 -15.06 16.79 5.32
CA ILE A 81 -15.72 16.76 4.00
C ILE A 81 -16.12 15.35 3.55
N VAL A 82 -15.69 14.31 4.28
CA VAL A 82 -16.02 12.91 4.01
C VAL A 82 -16.57 12.22 5.25
N PRO A 83 -17.56 11.32 5.11
CA PRO A 83 -17.95 10.39 6.16
C PRO A 83 -16.77 9.53 6.61
N VAL A 84 -16.57 9.40 7.92
CA VAL A 84 -15.47 8.62 8.49
C VAL A 84 -15.95 7.20 8.78
N HIS A 85 -15.52 6.22 7.98
CA HIS A 85 -16.14 4.89 7.87
C HIS A 85 -16.32 4.09 9.18
N PHE A 86 -15.50 4.35 10.20
CA PHE A 86 -15.62 3.70 11.52
C PHE A 86 -16.51 4.48 12.51
N LYS A 87 -17.19 5.53 12.07
CA LYS A 87 -18.20 6.26 12.85
C LYS A 87 -19.59 5.72 12.58
N THR A 88 -20.42 5.61 13.61
CA THR A 88 -21.79 5.10 13.49
C THR A 88 -22.64 5.95 12.54
N ALA A 89 -22.41 7.27 12.50
CA ALA A 89 -23.13 8.19 11.62
C ALA A 89 -22.59 8.24 10.18
N ALA A 90 -21.61 7.41 9.82
CA ALA A 90 -21.00 7.45 8.48
C ALA A 90 -21.94 6.92 7.40
N VAL A 91 -22.43 7.82 6.55
CA VAL A 91 -23.24 7.46 5.38
C VAL A 91 -22.71 8.21 4.14
N PRO A 92 -22.24 7.50 3.10
CA PRO A 92 -22.02 6.04 3.04
C PRO A 92 -20.80 5.59 3.86
N VAL A 93 -20.73 4.29 4.16
CA VAL A 93 -19.54 3.66 4.72
C VAL A 93 -18.58 3.31 3.59
N TYR A 94 -17.50 4.07 3.45
CA TYR A 94 -16.50 3.85 2.41
C TYR A 94 -15.51 2.73 2.78
N ALA A 95 -15.23 1.86 1.79
CA ALA A 95 -14.09 0.95 1.81
C ALA A 95 -12.88 1.54 1.06
N CYS A 96 -13.13 2.44 0.08
CA CYS A 96 -12.08 3.19 -0.60
C CYS A 96 -12.54 4.61 -0.96
N TYR A 97 -11.95 5.58 -0.29
CA TYR A 97 -12.19 7.01 -0.52
C TYR A 97 -11.68 7.50 -1.88
N CYS A 98 -10.63 6.88 -2.44
CA CYS A 98 -10.06 7.32 -3.71
C CYS A 98 -11.00 7.09 -4.89
N ALA A 99 -11.72 5.97 -4.85
CA ALA A 99 -12.59 5.50 -5.91
C ALA A 99 -14.09 5.60 -5.57
N GLY A 100 -14.42 6.10 -4.36
CA GLY A 100 -15.80 6.16 -3.88
C GLY A 100 -16.45 4.79 -3.66
N ILE A 101 -15.64 3.73 -3.44
CA ILE A 101 -16.15 2.38 -3.24
C ILE A 101 -16.65 2.24 -1.81
N THR A 102 -17.89 1.80 -1.67
CA THR A 102 -18.56 1.55 -0.39
C THR A 102 -18.34 0.14 0.11
N LYS A 103 -18.53 -0.07 1.41
CA LYS A 103 -18.51 -1.38 2.05
C LYS A 103 -19.50 -2.35 1.40
N THR A 104 -20.70 -1.88 1.07
CA THR A 104 -21.76 -2.69 0.44
C THR A 104 -21.38 -3.13 -0.97
N GLN A 105 -20.72 -2.27 -1.76
CA GLN A 105 -20.18 -2.66 -3.07
C GLN A 105 -19.10 -3.75 -2.95
N VAL A 106 -18.24 -3.68 -1.92
CA VAL A 106 -17.26 -4.73 -1.65
C VAL A 106 -17.96 -6.05 -1.30
N VAL A 107 -18.90 -6.04 -0.37
CA VAL A 107 -19.68 -7.24 0.01
C VAL A 107 -20.35 -7.85 -1.22
N ALA A 108 -20.99 -7.04 -2.06
CA ALA A 108 -21.65 -7.51 -3.28
C ALA A 108 -20.65 -8.13 -4.27
N ALA A 109 -19.49 -7.51 -4.49
CA ALA A 109 -18.45 -8.03 -5.37
C ALA A 109 -17.85 -9.35 -4.85
N VAL A 110 -17.63 -9.47 -3.53
CA VAL A 110 -17.16 -10.71 -2.91
C VAL A 110 -18.22 -11.80 -3.02
N ASN A 111 -19.49 -11.49 -2.75
CA ASN A 111 -20.59 -12.45 -2.89
C ASN A 111 -20.76 -12.95 -4.33
N LYS A 112 -20.56 -12.06 -5.31
CA LYS A 112 -20.69 -12.39 -6.74
C LYS A 112 -19.51 -13.24 -7.27
N THR A 113 -18.29 -12.92 -6.88
CA THR A 113 -17.07 -13.46 -7.50
C THR A 113 -16.28 -14.41 -6.61
N GLY A 114 -16.53 -14.39 -5.30
CA GLY A 114 -15.71 -15.03 -4.28
C GLY A 114 -14.29 -14.46 -4.14
N ALA A 115 -13.99 -13.32 -4.80
CA ALA A 115 -12.67 -12.71 -4.79
C ALA A 115 -12.35 -12.11 -3.41
N THR A 116 -11.16 -12.42 -2.89
CA THR A 116 -10.66 -11.88 -1.61
C THR A 116 -9.49 -10.91 -1.77
N ARG A 117 -8.93 -10.80 -2.99
CA ARG A 117 -7.87 -9.84 -3.29
C ARG A 117 -8.45 -8.47 -3.61
N TRP A 118 -7.98 -7.43 -2.93
CA TRP A 118 -8.42 -6.05 -3.13
C TRP A 118 -8.41 -5.61 -4.61
N ALA A 119 -7.33 -5.88 -5.33
CA ALA A 119 -7.23 -5.52 -6.75
C ALA A 119 -8.31 -6.17 -7.63
N SER A 120 -8.66 -7.43 -7.34
CA SER A 120 -9.72 -8.16 -8.04
C SER A 120 -11.10 -7.58 -7.73
N ILE A 121 -11.36 -7.29 -6.44
CA ILE A 121 -12.61 -6.67 -5.98
C ILE A 121 -12.78 -5.28 -6.63
N VAL A 122 -11.75 -4.43 -6.59
CA VAL A 122 -11.79 -3.09 -7.18
C VAL A 122 -11.97 -3.14 -8.69
N LYS A 123 -11.31 -4.08 -9.38
CA LYS A 123 -11.48 -4.28 -10.82
C LYS A 123 -12.90 -4.74 -11.15
N GLU A 124 -13.50 -5.61 -10.33
CA GLU A 124 -14.90 -6.00 -10.49
C GLU A 124 -15.85 -4.80 -10.34
N ILE A 125 -15.62 -3.95 -9.34
CA ILE A 125 -16.51 -2.80 -9.06
C ILE A 125 -16.33 -1.67 -10.07
N THR A 126 -15.10 -1.36 -10.47
CA THR A 126 -14.78 -0.15 -11.26
C THR A 126 -14.25 -0.44 -12.66
N GLY A 127 -14.14 -1.71 -13.07
CA GLY A 127 -13.59 -2.16 -14.36
C GLY A 127 -12.06 -2.08 -14.47
N ARG A 128 -11.39 -1.33 -13.58
CA ARG A 128 -9.93 -1.11 -13.58
C ARG A 128 -9.41 -0.96 -12.15
N VAL A 129 -8.10 -0.85 -11.98
CA VAL A 129 -7.51 -0.42 -10.70
C VAL A 129 -7.22 1.08 -10.82
N PRO A 130 -7.87 1.96 -10.03
CA PRO A 130 -7.65 3.40 -10.11
C PRO A 130 -6.33 3.79 -9.44
N LYS A 131 -5.80 4.95 -9.85
CA LYS A 131 -4.68 5.59 -9.15
C LYS A 131 -5.13 5.95 -7.73
N CYS A 132 -4.35 5.56 -6.73
CA CYS A 132 -4.64 5.83 -5.33
C CYS A 132 -4.02 7.17 -4.90
N ASN A 133 -4.72 7.90 -4.04
CA ASN A 133 -4.27 9.14 -3.38
C ASN A 133 -4.71 9.14 -1.90
N CYS A 134 -4.41 8.03 -1.21
CA CYS A 134 -4.96 7.74 0.11
C CYS A 134 -4.52 8.74 1.17
N GLU A 135 -3.31 9.29 1.06
CA GLU A 135 -2.79 10.27 2.01
C GLU A 135 -3.62 11.56 2.06
N GLU A 136 -4.34 11.89 0.98
CA GLU A 136 -5.20 13.08 0.92
C GLU A 136 -6.68 12.76 1.09
N LYS A 137 -7.11 11.56 0.68
CA LYS A 137 -8.54 11.21 0.61
C LYS A 137 -9.03 10.30 1.73
N ASN A 138 -8.16 9.53 2.36
CA ASN A 138 -8.53 8.63 3.45
C ASN A 138 -8.37 9.37 4.79
N PRO A 139 -9.39 9.37 5.69
CA PRO A 139 -9.25 9.98 7.01
C PRO A 139 -8.05 9.53 7.84
N LEU A 140 -7.59 8.29 7.66
CA LEU A 140 -6.40 7.76 8.33
C LEU A 140 -5.08 8.21 7.67
N GLY A 141 -5.12 8.78 6.46
CA GLY A 141 -3.94 9.12 5.67
C GLY A 141 -3.13 7.91 5.21
N GLN A 142 -3.69 6.70 5.29
CA GLN A 142 -3.02 5.43 5.02
C GLN A 142 -3.67 4.67 3.85
N CYS A 143 -2.94 3.73 3.25
CA CYS A 143 -3.47 2.93 2.14
C CYS A 143 -4.65 2.05 2.57
N CYS A 144 -5.73 2.06 1.78
CA CYS A 144 -6.94 1.27 2.05
C CYS A 144 -6.69 -0.25 1.99
N SER A 145 -5.64 -0.69 1.27
CA SER A 145 -5.26 -2.10 1.17
C SER A 145 -4.83 -2.70 2.51
N GLY A 146 -4.47 -1.85 3.48
CA GLY A 146 -3.96 -2.26 4.78
C GLY A 146 -4.98 -2.98 5.66
N ASN A 147 -6.24 -2.52 5.71
CA ASN A 147 -7.30 -3.12 6.56
C ASN A 147 -8.74 -2.63 6.25
N ALA A 148 -8.98 -1.72 5.29
CA ALA A 148 -10.26 -0.99 5.20
C ALA A 148 -11.48 -1.83 4.78
N TYR A 149 -11.28 -3.09 4.39
CA TYR A 149 -12.33 -3.96 3.87
C TYR A 149 -12.33 -5.36 4.51
N ALA A 150 -11.50 -5.60 5.54
CA ALA A 150 -11.49 -6.87 6.27
C ALA A 150 -12.88 -7.15 6.89
N ALA A 151 -13.50 -6.12 7.48
CA ALA A 151 -14.87 -6.20 7.98
C ALA A 151 -15.89 -6.49 6.84
N ALA A 152 -15.69 -5.90 5.66
CA ALA A 152 -16.56 -6.14 4.51
C ALA A 152 -16.44 -7.59 3.99
N ILE A 153 -15.25 -8.17 3.99
CA ILE A 153 -15.06 -9.59 3.65
C ILE A 153 -15.66 -10.49 4.72
N ALA A 154 -15.44 -10.18 6.01
CA ALA A 154 -15.99 -10.97 7.11
C ALA A 154 -17.52 -10.99 7.11
N GLU A 155 -18.16 -9.91 6.66
CA GLU A 155 -19.62 -9.83 6.50
C GLU A 155 -20.15 -10.51 5.23
N SER A 156 -19.28 -10.89 4.29
CA SER A 156 -19.71 -11.59 3.08
C SER A 156 -20.07 -13.04 3.39
N SER A 157 -21.11 -13.56 2.72
CA SER A 157 -21.57 -14.95 2.89
C SER A 157 -20.90 -15.92 1.90
N ALA A 158 -20.10 -15.41 0.95
CA ALA A 158 -19.41 -16.25 -0.01
C ALA A 158 -18.24 -17.00 0.62
N LYS A 159 -18.15 -18.30 0.28
CA LYS A 159 -16.98 -19.11 0.59
C LYS A 159 -15.78 -18.50 -0.16
N PRO A 160 -14.66 -18.16 0.52
CA PRO A 160 -13.49 -17.61 -0.13
C PRO A 160 -13.06 -18.51 -1.29
N VAL A 161 -12.98 -17.98 -2.51
CA VAL A 161 -12.36 -18.74 -3.60
C VAL A 161 -10.88 -18.86 -3.25
N PRO A 162 -10.35 -20.08 -3.11
CA PRO A 162 -8.94 -20.26 -2.80
C PRO A 162 -8.12 -19.60 -3.89
N VAL A 163 -7.32 -18.61 -3.50
CA VAL A 163 -6.38 -17.95 -4.42
C VAL A 163 -5.47 -19.05 -4.95
N LYS A 164 -5.59 -19.38 -6.24
CA LYS A 164 -4.72 -20.35 -6.90
C LYS A 164 -3.29 -19.83 -6.76
N LYS A 165 -2.53 -20.38 -5.81
CA LYS A 165 -1.09 -20.09 -5.68
C LYS A 165 -0.47 -20.50 -7.00
N SER A 166 0.11 -19.53 -7.72
CA SER A 166 0.80 -19.86 -8.94
C SER A 166 1.95 -20.81 -8.59
N LYS A 167 2.06 -21.92 -9.33
CA LYS A 167 3.20 -22.82 -9.24
C LYS A 167 4.43 -22.27 -9.96
N ASP A 168 4.28 -21.11 -10.60
CA ASP A 168 5.35 -20.41 -11.28
C ASP A 168 6.34 -19.86 -10.24
N PRO A 169 7.61 -20.32 -10.25
CA PRO A 169 8.65 -19.83 -9.35
C PRO A 169 8.94 -18.33 -9.52
N LEU A 170 8.53 -17.71 -10.63
CA LEU A 170 8.69 -16.28 -10.89
C LEU A 170 7.46 -15.45 -10.50
N HIS A 171 6.41 -16.08 -9.96
CA HIS A 171 5.16 -15.38 -9.68
C HIS A 171 5.34 -14.25 -8.66
N GLY A 172 5.16 -13.02 -9.12
CA GLY A 172 5.25 -11.82 -8.28
C GLY A 172 6.66 -11.22 -8.17
N LEU A 173 7.66 -11.80 -8.86
CA LEU A 173 9.01 -11.24 -8.93
C LEU A 173 9.12 -10.26 -10.10
N THR A 174 9.82 -9.16 -9.89
CA THR A 174 10.16 -8.21 -10.95
C THR A 174 11.44 -8.65 -11.66
N LEU A 175 11.60 -8.27 -12.93
CA LEU A 175 12.85 -8.50 -13.67
C LEU A 175 14.07 -7.87 -12.97
N GLU A 176 13.85 -6.77 -12.27
CA GLU A 176 14.87 -6.12 -11.45
C GLU A 176 15.27 -6.98 -10.25
N ALA A 177 14.31 -7.54 -9.51
CA ALA A 177 14.60 -8.45 -8.40
C ALA A 177 15.39 -9.69 -8.87
N VAL A 178 15.02 -10.25 -10.03
CA VAL A 178 15.73 -11.38 -10.64
C VAL A 178 17.18 -11.03 -10.97
N LEU A 179 17.41 -9.89 -11.64
CA LEU A 179 18.75 -9.44 -12.01
C LEU A 179 19.61 -9.13 -10.78
N THR A 180 19.05 -8.39 -9.81
CA THR A 180 19.76 -8.02 -8.58
C THR A 180 20.16 -9.24 -7.77
N TYR A 181 19.29 -10.23 -7.62
CA TYR A 181 19.62 -11.48 -6.91
C TYR A 181 20.79 -12.24 -7.54
N LEU A 182 20.77 -12.42 -8.87
CA LEU A 182 21.88 -13.08 -9.57
C LEU A 182 23.17 -12.27 -9.46
N LEU A 183 23.06 -10.94 -9.46
CA LEU A 183 24.19 -10.05 -9.30
C LEU A 183 24.81 -10.12 -7.90
N GLU A 184 23.99 -10.21 -6.86
CA GLU A 184 24.44 -10.39 -5.48
C GLU A 184 25.20 -11.70 -5.27
N LEU A 185 24.77 -12.78 -5.95
CA LEU A 185 25.41 -14.09 -5.84
C LEU A 185 26.67 -14.25 -6.70
N HIS A 186 26.66 -13.74 -7.93
CA HIS A 186 27.70 -14.05 -8.92
C HIS A 186 28.53 -12.84 -9.36
N GLY A 187 28.09 -11.63 -9.04
CA GLY A 187 28.71 -10.40 -9.54
C GLY A 187 28.60 -10.24 -11.06
N TRP A 188 29.03 -9.09 -11.58
CA TRP A 188 28.98 -8.81 -13.02
C TRP A 188 29.82 -9.78 -13.84
N GLU A 189 30.97 -10.20 -13.31
CA GLU A 189 31.85 -11.16 -13.95
C GLU A 189 31.17 -12.52 -14.12
N GLY A 190 30.52 -13.03 -13.06
CA GLY A 190 29.77 -14.28 -13.13
C GLY A 190 28.57 -14.19 -14.08
N LEU A 191 27.91 -13.03 -14.14
CA LEU A 191 26.82 -12.78 -15.09
C LEU A 191 27.28 -12.87 -16.54
N TRP A 192 28.37 -12.18 -16.92
CA TRP A 192 28.86 -12.21 -18.30
C TRP A 192 29.42 -13.59 -18.68
N ASN A 193 30.11 -14.26 -17.74
CA ASN A 193 30.65 -15.61 -17.96
C ASN A 193 29.55 -16.62 -18.26
N ARG A 194 28.38 -16.50 -17.62
CA ARG A 194 27.26 -17.42 -17.81
C ARG A 194 26.33 -17.00 -18.95
N LEU A 195 26.11 -15.70 -19.08
CA LEU A 195 25.29 -15.06 -20.11
C LEU A 195 26.14 -14.00 -20.81
N PRO A 196 26.81 -14.32 -21.94
CA PRO A 196 27.73 -13.42 -22.63
C PRO A 196 26.96 -12.32 -23.37
N LEU A 197 26.33 -11.43 -22.61
CA LEU A 197 25.59 -10.26 -23.06
C LEU A 197 26.48 -9.04 -22.90
N ARG A 198 26.59 -8.24 -23.96
CA ARG A 198 27.42 -7.02 -23.95
C ARG A 198 27.10 -6.07 -22.80
N CYS A 199 25.83 -6.00 -22.38
CA CYS A 199 25.40 -5.14 -21.27
C CYS A 199 25.92 -5.57 -19.88
N PHE A 200 26.41 -6.81 -19.74
CA PHE A 200 27.05 -7.29 -18.52
C PHE A 200 28.59 -7.17 -18.54
N GLN A 201 29.16 -6.98 -19.73
CA GLN A 201 30.61 -6.95 -19.93
C GLN A 201 31.18 -5.53 -19.96
N TYR A 202 30.49 -4.60 -20.64
CA TYR A 202 31.00 -3.25 -20.89
C TYR A 202 30.20 -2.20 -20.12
N ASP A 203 30.84 -1.56 -19.14
CA ASP A 203 30.24 -0.58 -18.22
C ASP A 203 28.90 -1.07 -17.63
N PRO A 204 28.91 -2.22 -16.94
CA PRO A 204 27.67 -2.85 -16.52
C PRO A 204 26.96 -2.02 -15.45
N SER A 205 25.67 -1.77 -15.67
CA SER A 205 24.79 -1.18 -14.68
C SER A 205 23.45 -1.89 -14.68
N ILE A 206 22.76 -1.86 -13.52
CA ILE A 206 21.41 -2.43 -13.39
C ILE A 206 20.47 -1.75 -14.39
N LYS A 207 20.54 -0.41 -14.50
CA LYS A 207 19.65 0.37 -15.36
C LYS A 207 19.82 0.04 -16.84
N SER A 208 21.07 0.01 -17.36
CA SER A 208 21.33 -0.31 -18.77
C SER A 208 20.97 -1.77 -19.10
N SER A 209 21.26 -2.69 -18.18
CA SER A 209 20.89 -4.10 -18.28
C SER A 209 19.38 -4.30 -18.34
N LEU A 210 18.60 -3.64 -17.47
CA LEU A 210 17.14 -3.74 -17.48
C LEU A 210 16.53 -3.17 -18.76
N ILE A 211 17.08 -2.07 -19.30
CA ILE A 211 16.64 -1.54 -20.60
C ILE A 211 16.89 -2.59 -21.69
N PHE A 212 18.07 -3.21 -21.71
CA PHE A 212 18.41 -4.25 -22.68
C PHE A 212 17.49 -5.48 -22.57
N LEU A 213 17.32 -6.04 -21.37
CA LEU A 213 16.48 -7.21 -21.10
C LEU A 213 15.00 -6.93 -21.35
N ARG A 214 14.55 -5.67 -21.19
CA ARG A 214 13.19 -5.28 -21.56
C ARG A 214 12.97 -5.31 -23.07
N LYS A 215 13.96 -4.85 -23.84
CA LYS A 215 13.93 -4.81 -25.31
C LYS A 215 14.21 -6.15 -25.98
N ASN A 216 14.86 -7.09 -25.28
CA ASN A 216 15.28 -8.38 -25.84
C ASN A 216 14.69 -9.56 -25.06
N PRO A 217 13.48 -10.04 -25.42
CA PRO A 217 12.79 -11.11 -24.69
C PRO A 217 13.61 -12.39 -24.54
N TRP A 218 14.34 -12.81 -25.58
CA TRP A 218 15.18 -14.02 -25.53
C TRP A 218 16.29 -13.93 -24.45
N ALA A 219 16.84 -12.74 -24.22
CA ALA A 219 17.89 -12.52 -23.23
C ALA A 219 17.30 -12.49 -21.82
N ARG A 220 16.10 -11.91 -21.68
CA ARG A 220 15.31 -11.95 -20.46
C ARG A 220 14.97 -13.38 -20.04
N GLU A 221 14.47 -14.17 -20.98
CA GLU A 221 14.08 -15.56 -20.74
C GLU A 221 15.28 -16.39 -20.25
N LYS A 222 16.47 -16.19 -20.83
CA LYS A 222 17.70 -16.86 -20.35
C LYS A 222 18.07 -16.47 -18.92
N LEU A 223 17.92 -15.20 -18.55
CA LEU A 223 18.17 -14.72 -17.20
C LEU A 223 17.16 -15.30 -16.19
N GLU A 224 15.87 -15.24 -16.55
CA GLU A 224 14.77 -15.80 -15.76
C GLU A 224 14.91 -17.31 -15.57
N ASN A 225 15.28 -18.06 -16.61
CA ASN A 225 15.53 -19.50 -16.53
C ASN A 225 16.73 -19.84 -15.64
N TRP A 226 17.79 -19.03 -15.68
CA TRP A 226 18.92 -19.22 -14.78
C TRP A 226 18.50 -18.99 -13.32
N TYR A 227 17.76 -17.93 -13.05
CA TYR A 227 17.22 -17.67 -11.71
C TYR A 227 16.38 -18.84 -11.17
N ILE A 228 15.51 -19.44 -11.99
CA ILE A 228 14.71 -20.62 -11.59
C ILE A 228 15.59 -21.81 -11.16
N CYS A 229 16.74 -21.99 -11.80
CA CYS A 229 17.68 -23.06 -11.47
C CYS A 229 18.46 -22.78 -10.18
N GLU A 230 18.76 -21.52 -9.89
CA GLU A 230 19.59 -21.10 -8.77
C GLU A 230 18.80 -21.01 -7.45
N VAL A 231 17.51 -20.69 -7.51
CA VAL A 231 16.68 -20.54 -6.30
C VAL A 231 16.28 -21.90 -5.72
N PRO A 232 16.49 -22.15 -4.41
CA PRO A 232 16.05 -23.38 -3.77
C PRO A 232 14.53 -23.58 -3.89
N LYS A 233 14.11 -24.74 -4.40
CA LYS A 233 12.68 -25.08 -4.47
C LYS A 233 12.13 -25.29 -3.05
N PRO A 234 10.94 -24.75 -2.72
CA PRO A 234 10.32 -25.04 -1.43
C PRO A 234 10.08 -26.55 -1.30
N LYS A 235 10.48 -27.12 -0.16
CA LYS A 235 10.18 -28.51 0.17
C LYS A 235 8.66 -28.65 0.28
N LYS A 236 8.10 -29.65 -0.42
CA LYS A 236 6.67 -29.98 -0.36
C LYS A 236 6.25 -30.43 1.02
#